data_AF-A0A947JMZ2-F1
#
_entry.id   AF-A0A947JMZ2-F1
#
_cell.length_a   1.000
_cell.length_b   1.000
_cell.length_c   1.000
_cell.angle_alpha   90.00
_cell.angle_beta   90.00
_cell.angle_gamma   90.00
#
_symmetry.space_group_name_H-M   'P 1'
#
loop_
_entity.id
_entity.type
_entity.pdbx_description
1 polymer ?
#
loop_
_entity_poly.entity_id
_entity_poly.type
_entity_poly.pdbx_seq_one_letter_code
_entity_poly.pdbx_strand_id
1 'polypeptide(L)'
;MSTFKSEKIETESSVAPVIADLNEEQVQAVTHAGGPQLIVAGAGTGKTMVITRRVAWLVATKRAKPEEILALTFTDKAAGEMEERIDKLMPLGYVEL
;
A
#
# COMPACT_ATOMS: atom_id res chain seq x y z
N MET A 1 -24.83 30.04 -8.05
CA MET A 1 -24.61 29.20 -9.24
C MET A 1 -23.27 28.50 -9.02
N SER A 2 -23.31 27.17 -9.04
CA SER A 2 -22.40 26.24 -8.34
C SER A 2 -20.91 26.35 -8.71
N THR A 3 -20.05 26.50 -7.70
CA THR A 3 -18.60 26.35 -7.79
C THR A 3 -18.25 24.88 -7.53
N PHE A 4 -18.11 24.09 -8.60
CA PHE A 4 -17.52 22.75 -8.55
C PHE A 4 -15.99 22.87 -8.43
N LYS A 5 -15.46 22.73 -7.20
CA LYS A 5 -14.03 22.44 -6.98
C LYS A 5 -13.80 21.86 -5.58
N SER A 6 -14.26 20.63 -5.35
CA SER A 6 -13.99 19.91 -4.08
C SER A 6 -13.31 18.54 -4.25
N GLU A 7 -13.06 18.08 -5.48
CA GLU A 7 -12.58 16.70 -5.70
C GLU A 7 -11.05 16.50 -5.70
N LYS A 8 -10.24 17.57 -5.63
CA LYS A 8 -8.78 17.47 -5.82
C LYS A 8 -7.94 17.44 -4.53
N ILE A 9 -8.52 17.57 -3.33
CA ILE A 9 -7.75 17.82 -2.11
C ILE A 9 -7.47 16.55 -1.28
N GLU A 10 -8.17 15.42 -1.49
CA GLU A 10 -8.01 14.23 -0.64
C GLU A 10 -6.99 13.21 -1.15
N THR A 11 -6.71 13.14 -2.46
CA THR A 11 -5.93 12.04 -3.05
C THR A 11 -4.41 12.19 -2.98
N GLU A 12 -3.87 13.41 -2.86
CA GLU A 12 -2.42 13.62 -2.77
C GLU A 12 -1.90 13.46 -1.32
N SER A 13 -2.75 13.71 -0.33
CA SER A 13 -2.36 13.68 1.09
C SER A 13 -2.17 12.26 1.65
N SER A 14 -2.79 11.23 1.06
CA SER A 14 -2.75 9.85 1.58
C SER A 14 -1.56 9.02 1.08
N VAL A 15 -0.89 9.45 0.00
CA VAL A 15 0.20 8.69 -0.65
C VAL A 15 1.57 9.00 -0.03
N ALA A 16 1.80 10.25 0.39
CA ALA A 16 3.05 10.69 1.00
C ALA A 16 3.54 9.79 2.15
N PRO A 17 2.71 9.39 3.14
CA PRO A 17 3.17 8.52 4.22
C PRO A 17 3.51 7.09 3.75
N VAL A 18 2.92 6.61 2.64
CA VAL A 18 3.11 5.22 2.16
C VAL A 18 4.49 5.02 1.55
N ILE A 19 5.10 6.05 0.99
CA ILE A 19 6.44 5.99 0.37
C ILE A 19 7.52 6.75 1.15
N ALA A 20 7.17 7.36 2.28
CA ALA A 20 8.11 8.04 3.16
C ALA A 20 9.19 7.07 3.69
N ASP A 21 10.44 7.52 3.77
CA ASP A 21 11.59 6.78 4.32
C ASP A 21 11.98 5.49 3.55
N LEU A 22 11.52 5.33 2.31
CA LEU A 22 11.98 4.27 1.41
C LEU A 22 13.20 4.70 0.60
N ASN A 23 14.10 3.76 0.33
CA ASN A 23 15.15 3.99 -0.67
C ASN A 23 14.58 3.93 -2.10
N GLU A 24 15.37 4.33 -3.10
CA GLU A 24 14.91 4.42 -4.48
C GLU A 24 14.38 3.08 -5.04
N GLU A 25 15.09 1.98 -4.79
CA GLU A 25 14.67 0.64 -5.25
C GLU A 25 13.34 0.20 -4.61
N GLN A 26 13.15 0.50 -3.33
CA GLN A 26 11.91 0.22 -2.61
C GLN A 26 10.75 1.08 -3.11
N VAL A 27 10.99 2.36 -3.41
CA VAL A 27 9.98 3.24 -4.03
C VAL A 27 9.58 2.69 -5.40
N GLN A 28 10.53 2.30 -6.24
CA GLN A 28 10.24 1.68 -7.54
C GLN A 28 9.44 0.37 -7.39
N ALA A 29 9.77 -0.45 -6.39
CA ALA A 29 9.04 -1.68 -6.11
C ALA A 29 7.57 -1.40 -5.68
N VAL A 30 7.38 -0.47 -4.76
CA VAL A 30 6.04 -0.06 -4.26
C VAL A 30 5.21 0.55 -5.39
N THR A 31 5.80 1.42 -6.21
CA THR A 31 5.09 2.21 -7.23
C THR A 31 5.01 1.56 -8.61
N HIS A 32 5.52 0.33 -8.76
CA HIS A 32 5.60 -0.35 -10.06
C HIS A 32 4.24 -0.41 -10.78
N ALA A 33 4.26 0.07 -12.03
CA ALA A 33 3.09 0.35 -12.84
C ALA A 33 2.57 -0.90 -13.56
N GLY A 34 1.84 -1.74 -12.82
CA GLY A 34 1.09 -2.88 -13.36
C GLY A 34 1.96 -4.01 -13.95
N GLY A 35 1.32 -5.15 -14.23
CA GLY A 35 2.00 -6.34 -14.75
C GLY A 35 2.75 -7.16 -13.67
N PRO A 36 3.35 -8.30 -14.07
CA PRO A 36 4.09 -9.16 -13.13
C PRO A 36 5.39 -8.52 -12.65
N GLN A 37 5.67 -8.63 -11.34
CA GLN A 37 6.88 -8.12 -10.71
C GLN A 37 7.51 -9.18 -9.79
N LEU A 38 8.84 -9.33 -9.84
CA LEU A 38 9.62 -10.18 -8.93
C LEU A 38 10.59 -9.31 -8.12
N ILE A 39 10.58 -9.46 -6.79
CA ILE A 39 11.48 -8.76 -5.87
C ILE A 39 12.44 -9.78 -5.27
N VAL A 40 13.73 -9.65 -5.56
CA VAL A 40 14.80 -10.47 -4.97
C VAL A 40 15.55 -9.62 -3.96
N ALA A 41 15.56 -10.02 -2.70
CA ALA A 41 16.26 -9.27 -1.66
C ALA A 41 16.75 -10.15 -0.51
N GLY A 42 17.88 -9.75 0.08
CA GLY A 42 18.51 -10.42 1.23
C GLY A 42 17.68 -10.38 2.52
N ALA A 43 18.14 -11.06 3.56
CA ALA A 43 17.52 -10.95 4.89
C ALA A 43 17.63 -9.50 5.42
N GLY A 44 16.61 -9.04 6.16
CA GLY A 44 16.63 -7.71 6.77
C GLY A 44 16.42 -6.50 5.83
N THR A 45 16.25 -6.70 4.52
CA THR A 45 16.13 -5.60 3.53
C THR A 45 14.73 -4.98 3.43
N GLY A 46 13.80 -5.36 4.30
CA GLY A 46 12.45 -4.81 4.32
C GLY A 46 11.48 -5.40 3.28
N LYS A 47 11.69 -6.64 2.80
CA LYS A 47 10.78 -7.32 1.84
C LYS A 47 9.29 -7.20 2.23
N THR A 48 8.97 -7.54 3.47
CA THR A 48 7.59 -7.47 3.96
C THR A 48 7.06 -6.03 4.01
N MET A 49 7.91 -5.07 4.38
CA MET A 49 7.56 -3.64 4.39
C MET A 49 7.23 -3.14 2.98
N VAL A 50 8.00 -3.57 1.97
CA VAL A 50 7.73 -3.22 0.56
C VAL A 50 6.38 -3.80 0.12
N ILE A 51 6.07 -5.06 0.47
CA ILE A 51 4.79 -5.69 0.14
C ILE A 51 3.62 -4.94 0.78
N THR A 52 3.68 -4.65 2.09
CA THR A 52 2.60 -3.94 2.80
C THR A 52 2.39 -2.53 2.26
N ARG A 53 3.48 -1.81 1.97
CA ARG A 53 3.41 -0.47 1.37
C ARG A 53 2.90 -0.50 -0.07
N ARG A 54 3.20 -1.55 -0.85
CA ARG A 54 2.61 -1.73 -2.18
C ARG A 54 1.09 -1.88 -2.10
N VAL A 55 0.58 -2.69 -1.17
CA VAL A 55 -0.86 -2.83 -0.96
C VAL A 55 -1.49 -1.48 -0.60
N ALA A 56 -0.95 -0.79 0.42
CA ALA A 56 -1.42 0.53 0.82
C ALA A 56 -1.38 1.54 -0.33
N TRP A 57 -0.32 1.50 -1.16
CA TRP A 57 -0.16 2.41 -2.29
C TRP A 57 -1.19 2.14 -3.40
N LEU A 58 -1.48 0.88 -3.71
CA LEU A 58 -2.50 0.51 -4.68
C LEU A 58 -3.88 1.04 -4.27
N VAL A 59 -4.22 0.91 -2.99
CA VAL A 59 -5.49 1.39 -2.44
C VAL A 59 -5.52 2.92 -2.38
N ALA A 60 -4.49 3.56 -1.82
CA ALA A 60 -4.40 5.02 -1.70
C ALA A 60 -4.45 5.74 -3.06
N THR A 61 -3.85 5.14 -4.09
CA THR A 61 -3.87 5.68 -5.47
C THR A 61 -5.10 5.25 -6.29
N LYS A 62 -6.06 4.56 -5.67
CA LYS A 62 -7.28 4.03 -6.31
C LYS A 62 -7.00 3.12 -7.52
N ARG A 63 -5.86 2.43 -7.52
CA ARG A 63 -5.47 1.45 -8.56
C ARG A 63 -6.07 0.07 -8.33
N ALA A 64 -6.44 -0.24 -7.10
CA ALA A 64 -7.21 -1.41 -6.72
C ALA A 64 -8.05 -1.09 -5.48
N LYS A 65 -9.22 -1.71 -5.36
CA LYS A 65 -9.97 -1.74 -4.10
C LYS A 65 -9.40 -2.82 -3.18
N PRO A 66 -9.54 -2.71 -1.85
CA PRO A 66 -9.06 -3.74 -0.93
C PRO A 66 -9.57 -5.14 -1.27
N GLU A 67 -10.84 -5.28 -1.64
CA GLU A 67 -11.47 -6.54 -2.02
C GLU A 67 -10.94 -7.15 -3.33
N GLU A 68 -10.15 -6.41 -4.11
CA GLU A 68 -9.49 -6.86 -5.34
C GLU A 68 -8.06 -7.39 -5.09
N ILE A 69 -7.56 -7.31 -3.85
CA ILE A 69 -6.18 -7.65 -3.48
C ILE A 69 -6.15 -8.97 -2.69
N LEU A 70 -5.41 -9.96 -3.20
CA LEU A 70 -5.09 -11.18 -2.48
C LEU A 70 -3.61 -11.18 -2.09
N ALA A 71 -3.33 -11.22 -0.79
CA ALA A 71 -1.98 -11.40 -0.24
C ALA A 71 -1.86 -12.80 0.39
N LEU A 72 -0.83 -13.55 0.00
CA LEU A 72 -0.58 -14.90 0.50
C LEU A 72 0.72 -14.94 1.29
N THR A 73 0.71 -15.65 2.43
CA THR A 73 1.88 -15.88 3.26
C THR A 73 1.98 -17.35 3.65
N PHE A 74 3.11 -17.78 4.22
CA PHE A 74 3.33 -19.19 4.58
C PHE A 74 2.62 -19.62 5.87
N THR A 75 2.25 -18.66 6.73
CA THR A 75 1.69 -18.94 8.06
C THR A 75 0.64 -17.91 8.43
N ASP A 76 -0.41 -18.30 9.14
CA ASP A 76 -1.47 -17.39 9.60
C ASP A 76 -0.93 -16.21 10.41
N LYS A 77 0.09 -16.43 11.24
CA LYS A 77 0.75 -15.35 12.00
C LYS A 77 1.32 -14.27 11.09
N ALA A 78 1.97 -14.65 9.99
CA ALA A 78 2.53 -13.71 9.04
C ALA A 78 1.44 -12.96 8.26
N ALA A 79 0.30 -13.60 8.01
CA ALA A 79 -0.87 -12.94 7.44
C ALA A 79 -1.40 -11.85 8.38
N GLY A 80 -1.63 -12.17 9.66
CA GLY A 80 -2.08 -11.19 10.65
C GLY A 80 -1.10 -10.03 10.86
N GLU A 81 0.22 -10.31 10.91
CA GLU A 81 1.23 -9.25 10.97
C GLU A 81 1.24 -8.35 9.72
N MET A 82 0.91 -8.89 8.55
CA MET A 82 0.83 -8.13 7.30
C MET A 82 -0.41 -7.23 7.30
N GLU A 83 -1.56 -7.76 7.72
CA GLU A 83 -2.81 -7.04 7.90
C GLU A 83 -2.65 -5.85 8.87
N GLU A 84 -2.16 -6.09 10.08
CA GLU A 84 -1.94 -5.02 11.08
C GLU A 84 -1.02 -3.90 10.56
N ARG A 85 -0.04 -4.23 9.71
CA ARG A 85 0.87 -3.24 9.12
C ARG A 85 0.17 -2.42 8.04
N ILE A 86 -0.69 -3.04 7.24
CA ILE A 86 -1.48 -2.34 6.22
C ILE A 86 -2.48 -1.41 6.90
N ASP A 87 -3.16 -1.88 7.95
CA ASP A 87 -4.12 -1.07 8.71
C ASP A 87 -3.48 0.19 9.29
N LYS A 88 -2.25 0.09 9.81
CA LYS A 88 -1.50 1.24 10.32
C LYS A 88 -1.11 2.25 9.23
N LEU A 89 -1.05 1.82 7.97
CA LEU A 89 -0.71 2.68 6.82
C LEU A 89 -1.96 3.34 6.22
N MET A 90 -3.16 2.84 6.52
CA MET A 90 -4.41 3.35 6.00
C MET A 90 -5.13 4.20 7.07
N PRO A 91 -5.75 5.33 6.72
CA PRO A 91 -6.61 6.04 7.67
C PRO A 91 -7.74 5.13 8.16
N LEU A 92 -8.09 5.20 9.44
CA LEU A 92 -9.15 4.42 10.10
C LEU A 92 -10.46 4.51 9.30
N GLY A 93 -10.71 3.52 8.44
CA GLY A 93 -11.89 3.46 7.58
C GLY A 93 -12.13 2.10 6.91
N TYR A 94 -11.28 1.10 7.17
CA TYR A 94 -11.43 -0.26 6.63
C TYR A 94 -11.80 -1.31 7.68
N VAL A 95 -11.95 -0.91 8.94
CA VAL A 95 -12.42 -1.80 10.00
C VAL A 95 -13.95 -1.81 9.96
N GLU A 96 -14.50 -3.02 9.76
CA GLU A 96 -15.92 -3.42 9.74
C GLU A 96 -16.69 -3.26 8.42
N LEU A 97 -16.80 -4.38 7.69
CA LEU A 97 -17.97 -4.78 6.91
C LEU A 97 -18.41 -6.19 7.34
#